data_AF-A0A0J6ISH8-F1
#
_entry.id   AF-A0A0J6ISH8-F1
#
_cell.length_a   1.000
_cell.length_b   1.000
_cell.length_c   1.000
_cell.angle_alpha   90.00
_cell.angle_beta   90.00
_cell.angle_gamma   90.00
#
_symmetry.space_group_name_H-M   'P 1'
#
loop_
_entity.id
_entity.type
_entity.pdbx_description
1 polymer ?
#
loop_
_entity_poly.entity_id
_entity_poly.type
_entity_poly.pdbx_seq_one_letter_code
_entity_poly.pdbx_strand_id
1 'polypeptide(L)'
;MESNTKTTPPKTLYRYRPLGNSDLVKRELDAILNSYLYAPRFEQMNDPMEAMFELSFDDLYTALLPKEIFETGRKVIKAAAETAKKSGLISMSATHLDYPLWAYYASNFEGMCLEFDTQELAIADLHQHLLVPVVYDSVAPEPVSFGLLAISQPMEVVNKRLMQKRQEWQHEKEWRYLGGKEGRQHYTDLALKRIYLGPRIALKTKKNILYKMKGRPVEIYEGSVHGYDVKFNCIQKGISREECKRTGAGSFDRNLITSNNKELHAVLGESLDHLEQTINGLCSHPNLERIDGVCTSNNETLIRITATYRLKDGCDISRNHWFDAHMKRMP
;
A
#
# COMPACT_ATOMS: atom_id res chain seq x y z
N MET A 1 23.59 18.69 -2.83
CA MET A 1 23.39 18.12 -1.49
C MET A 1 22.04 18.61 -1.00
N GLU A 2 20.99 17.85 -1.27
CA GLU A 2 19.69 18.08 -0.63
C GLU A 2 19.27 16.76 0.00
N SER A 3 18.87 16.87 1.26
CA SER A 3 18.60 15.77 2.16
C SER A 3 17.54 14.86 1.57
N ASN A 4 17.93 13.62 1.27
CA ASN A 4 17.00 12.50 1.22
C ASN A 4 16.50 12.26 2.66
N THR A 5 15.67 13.17 3.18
CA THR A 5 14.92 12.94 4.41
C THR A 5 14.02 11.76 4.09
N LYS A 6 14.43 10.56 4.53
CA LYS A 6 13.60 9.36 4.49
C LYS A 6 12.33 9.67 5.28
N THR A 7 11.32 10.16 4.58
CA THR A 7 10.01 10.45 5.17
C THR A 7 9.44 9.10 5.58
N THR A 8 9.23 8.92 6.88
CA THR A 8 8.65 7.68 7.38
C THR A 8 7.22 7.56 6.86
N PRO A 9 6.82 6.41 6.28
CA PRO A 9 5.44 6.19 5.86
C PRO A 9 4.44 6.44 7.00
N PRO A 10 3.27 7.03 6.71
CA PRO A 10 2.25 7.22 7.72
C PRO A 10 1.74 5.87 8.22
N LYS A 11 1.33 5.81 9.49
CA LYS A 11 0.76 4.59 10.08
C LYS A 11 -0.53 4.15 9.37
N THR A 12 -1.29 5.13 8.87
CA THR A 12 -2.52 4.88 8.11
C THR A 12 -2.49 5.62 6.78
N LEU A 13 -3.12 4.99 5.78
CA LEU A 13 -3.28 5.51 4.43
C LEU A 13 -4.74 5.49 4.04
N TYR A 14 -5.16 6.47 3.24
CA TYR A 14 -6.56 6.68 2.90
C TYR A 14 -6.80 6.61 1.39
N ARG A 15 -7.93 6.04 0.97
CA ARG A 15 -8.31 5.98 -0.44
C ARG A 15 -9.75 6.40 -0.65
N TYR A 16 -9.95 7.49 -1.38
CA TYR A 16 -11.27 8.01 -1.74
C TYR A 16 -11.80 7.28 -2.98
N ARG A 17 -13.01 6.74 -2.88
CA ARG A 17 -13.63 5.93 -3.92
C ARG A 17 -15.04 6.44 -4.28
N PRO A 18 -15.36 6.51 -5.58
CA PRO A 18 -16.64 7.00 -6.05
C PRO A 18 -17.73 5.93 -5.86
N LEU A 19 -18.94 6.35 -5.48
CA LEU A 19 -20.14 5.50 -5.42
C LEU A 19 -21.37 6.12 -6.13
N GLY A 20 -21.17 7.20 -6.91
CA GLY A 20 -22.27 7.89 -7.62
C GLY A 20 -22.75 7.22 -8.92
N ASN A 21 -21.98 6.27 -9.50
CA ASN A 21 -22.34 5.54 -10.72
C ASN A 21 -22.42 4.03 -10.44
N SER A 22 -23.44 3.35 -10.96
CA SER A 22 -23.69 1.91 -10.75
C SER A 22 -22.51 0.99 -11.09
N ASP A 23 -21.78 1.27 -12.18
CA ASP A 23 -20.66 0.43 -12.61
C ASP A 23 -19.47 0.58 -11.67
N LEU A 24 -19.19 1.82 -11.27
CA LEU A 24 -18.17 2.13 -10.27
C LEU A 24 -18.53 1.49 -8.93
N VAL A 25 -19.78 1.61 -8.48
CA VAL A 25 -20.27 0.96 -7.25
C VAL A 25 -20.00 -0.53 -7.27
N LYS A 26 -20.30 -1.24 -8.38
CA LYS A 26 -20.05 -2.67 -8.47
C LYS A 26 -18.57 -3.01 -8.28
N ARG A 27 -17.67 -2.28 -8.96
CA ARG A 27 -16.22 -2.47 -8.85
C ARG A 27 -15.71 -2.16 -7.44
N GLU A 28 -16.12 -1.05 -6.85
CA GLU A 28 -15.63 -0.62 -5.54
C GLU A 28 -16.14 -1.56 -4.42
N LEU A 29 -17.37 -2.07 -4.54
CA LEU A 29 -17.88 -3.10 -3.65
C LEU A 29 -17.13 -4.42 -3.83
N ASP A 30 -16.86 -4.84 -5.07
CA ASP A 30 -16.04 -6.04 -5.34
C ASP A 30 -14.67 -5.95 -4.66
N ALA A 31 -14.01 -4.79 -4.75
CA ALA A 31 -12.71 -4.52 -4.15
C ALA A 31 -12.68 -4.69 -2.63
N ILE A 32 -13.62 -4.08 -1.90
CA ILE A 32 -13.66 -4.19 -0.43
C ILE A 32 -14.08 -5.58 0.05
N LEU A 33 -14.91 -6.28 -0.73
CA LEU A 33 -15.38 -7.63 -0.36
C LEU A 33 -14.32 -8.69 -0.58
N ASN A 34 -13.53 -8.54 -1.64
CA ASN A 34 -12.47 -9.47 -2.00
C ASN A 34 -11.09 -8.99 -1.53
N SER A 35 -11.04 -7.99 -0.65
CA SER A 35 -9.82 -7.52 0.00
C SER A 35 -8.71 -7.14 -0.99
N TYR A 36 -9.01 -6.32 -2.00
CA TYR A 36 -7.99 -5.85 -2.94
C TYR A 36 -8.07 -4.36 -3.23
N LEU A 37 -6.92 -3.81 -3.62
CA LEU A 37 -6.76 -2.49 -4.22
C LEU A 37 -6.50 -2.66 -5.71
N TYR A 38 -7.24 -1.96 -6.57
CA TYR A 38 -6.93 -1.95 -8.00
C TYR A 38 -5.77 -0.97 -8.27
N ALA A 39 -4.71 -1.46 -8.91
CA ALA A 39 -3.58 -0.72 -9.43
C ALA A 39 -3.85 -0.40 -10.92
N PRO A 40 -4.37 0.79 -11.25
CA PRO A 40 -4.42 1.24 -12.65
C PRO A 40 -3.02 1.41 -13.23
N ARG A 41 -2.93 1.42 -14.56
CA ARG A 41 -1.70 1.88 -15.24
C ARG A 41 -1.52 3.37 -15.00
N PHE A 42 -0.26 3.79 -14.93
CA PHE A 42 0.06 5.21 -14.75
C PHE A 42 -0.56 6.12 -15.82
N GLU A 43 -0.62 5.66 -17.08
CA GLU A 43 -1.29 6.40 -18.16
C GLU A 43 -2.81 6.56 -18.01
N GLN A 44 -3.45 5.85 -17.06
CA GLN A 44 -4.88 5.93 -16.77
C GLN A 44 -5.21 6.88 -15.61
N MET A 45 -4.21 7.59 -15.07
CA MET A 45 -4.44 8.59 -14.02
C MET A 45 -5.30 9.75 -14.52
N ASN A 46 -5.99 10.42 -13.60
CA ASN A 46 -6.97 11.46 -13.93
C ASN A 46 -6.35 12.81 -14.25
N ASP A 47 -5.12 13.07 -13.82
CA ASP A 47 -4.39 14.30 -14.11
C ASP A 47 -3.51 14.09 -15.37
N PRO A 48 -3.80 14.77 -16.49
CA PRO A 48 -3.02 14.61 -17.72
C PRO A 48 -1.60 15.21 -17.63
N MET A 49 -1.31 15.99 -16.58
CA MET A 49 0.04 16.47 -16.29
C MET A 49 0.86 15.41 -15.53
N GLU A 50 0.20 14.39 -14.97
CA GLU A 50 0.85 13.18 -14.47
C GLU A 50 1.15 12.25 -15.67
N ALA A 51 2.30 11.58 -15.63
CA ALA A 51 2.83 10.75 -16.73
C ALA A 51 3.58 11.44 -17.87
N MET A 52 4.06 12.66 -17.65
CA MET A 52 4.98 13.33 -18.56
C MET A 52 6.40 12.73 -18.53
N PHE A 53 6.66 11.83 -19.48
CA PHE A 53 7.99 11.43 -19.91
C PHE A 53 8.37 12.22 -21.17
N GLU A 54 8.75 13.48 -20.99
CA GLU A 54 9.36 14.25 -22.07
C GLU A 54 10.76 13.69 -22.34
N LEU A 55 11.06 13.40 -23.60
CA LEU A 55 12.37 12.93 -24.04
C LEU A 55 13.00 14.04 -24.87
N SER A 56 14.23 14.43 -24.52
CA SER A 56 15.02 15.35 -25.34
C SER A 56 16.32 14.67 -25.74
N PHE A 57 16.61 14.72 -27.04
CA PHE A 57 17.85 14.21 -27.63
C PHE A 57 18.66 15.35 -28.25
N ASP A 58 18.34 16.60 -27.90
CA ASP A 58 19.05 17.78 -28.39
C ASP A 58 20.01 18.28 -27.30
N ASP A 59 20.93 17.42 -26.87
CA ASP A 59 21.95 17.74 -25.86
C ASP A 59 23.40 17.55 -26.37
N LEU A 60 24.37 18.14 -25.65
CA LEU A 60 25.79 18.06 -26.03
C LEU A 60 26.27 16.60 -26.10
N TYR A 61 25.73 15.72 -25.25
CA TYR A 61 26.07 14.30 -25.24
C TYR A 61 25.63 13.60 -26.51
N THR A 62 24.49 13.98 -27.09
CA THR A 62 24.00 13.45 -28.36
C THR A 62 24.99 13.69 -29.50
N ALA A 63 25.60 14.88 -29.56
CA ALA A 63 26.59 15.21 -30.60
C ALA A 63 27.91 14.41 -30.47
N LEU A 64 28.21 13.90 -29.28
CA LEU A 64 29.44 13.17 -28.97
C LEU A 64 29.30 11.65 -29.13
N LEU A 65 28.08 11.12 -29.22
CA LEU A 65 27.83 9.68 -29.31
C LEU A 65 27.94 9.18 -30.77
N PRO A 66 28.60 8.03 -31.00
CA PRO A 66 28.49 7.32 -32.27
C PRO A 66 27.02 7.07 -32.66
N LYS A 67 26.68 7.19 -33.94
CA LYS A 67 25.30 7.11 -34.44
C LYS A 67 24.60 5.81 -34.00
N GLU A 68 25.32 4.70 -33.99
CA GLU A 68 24.79 3.39 -33.61
C GLU A 68 24.43 3.32 -32.12
N ILE A 69 25.28 3.90 -31.26
CA ILE A 69 25.05 3.98 -29.81
C ILE A 69 23.88 4.91 -29.52
N PHE A 70 23.82 6.06 -30.21
CA PHE A 70 22.72 7.01 -30.10
C PHE A 70 21.37 6.38 -30.48
N GLU A 71 21.29 5.71 -31.63
CA GLU A 71 20.09 4.99 -32.08
C GLU A 71 19.64 3.92 -31.09
N THR A 72 20.59 3.14 -30.57
CA THR A 72 20.31 2.07 -29.60
C THR A 72 19.82 2.64 -28.27
N GLY A 73 20.54 3.63 -27.71
CA GLY A 73 20.17 4.28 -26.46
C GLY A 73 18.79 4.93 -26.53
N ARG A 74 18.46 5.57 -27.66
CA ARG A 74 17.15 6.20 -27.86
C ARG A 74 16.01 5.19 -27.81
N LYS A 75 16.20 4.02 -28.43
CA LYS A 75 15.22 2.93 -28.40
C LYS A 75 15.04 2.41 -26.98
N VAL A 76 16.13 2.23 -26.23
CA VAL A 76 16.09 1.79 -24.83
C VAL A 76 15.33 2.78 -23.95
N ILE A 77 15.63 4.09 -24.04
CA ILE A 77 14.97 5.13 -23.25
C ILE A 77 13.47 5.18 -23.56
N LYS A 78 13.10 5.14 -24.85
CA LYS A 78 11.69 5.08 -25.27
C LYS A 78 11.00 3.84 -24.71
N ALA A 79 11.62 2.67 -24.80
CA ALA A 79 11.05 1.42 -24.27
C ALA A 79 10.87 1.47 -22.75
N ALA A 80 11.84 2.06 -22.02
CA ALA A 80 11.75 2.24 -20.58
C ALA A 80 10.61 3.19 -20.19
N ALA A 81 10.47 4.32 -20.87
CA ALA A 81 9.37 5.27 -20.65
C ALA A 81 7.99 4.63 -20.91
N GLU A 82 7.85 3.89 -22.01
CA GLU A 82 6.61 3.17 -22.32
C GLU A 82 6.29 2.04 -21.33
N THR A 83 7.33 1.40 -20.78
CA THR A 83 7.16 0.42 -19.71
C THR A 83 6.69 1.09 -18.43
N ALA A 84 7.27 2.24 -18.06
CA ALA A 84 6.89 2.99 -16.87
C ALA A 84 5.44 3.47 -16.92
N LYS A 85 4.95 3.92 -18.09
CA LYS A 85 3.53 4.30 -18.28
C LYS A 85 2.54 3.14 -18.07
N LYS A 86 2.98 1.92 -18.34
CA LYS A 86 2.18 0.69 -18.20
C LYS A 86 2.34 0.02 -16.83
N SER A 87 3.21 0.55 -15.97
CA SER A 87 3.35 0.07 -14.60
C SER A 87 2.09 0.40 -13.80
N GLY A 88 1.73 -0.52 -12.89
CA GLY A 88 0.68 -0.30 -11.92
C GLY A 88 1.08 0.78 -10.92
N LEU A 89 0.13 1.63 -10.53
CA LEU A 89 0.33 2.66 -9.52
C LEU A 89 -0.90 2.78 -8.63
N ILE A 90 -0.70 2.82 -7.31
CA ILE A 90 -1.80 3.05 -6.35
C ILE A 90 -1.55 4.34 -5.59
N SER A 91 -2.44 5.31 -5.81
CA SER A 91 -2.50 6.57 -5.07
C SER A 91 -3.33 6.46 -3.80
N MET A 92 -2.77 6.96 -2.71
CA MET A 92 -3.35 7.03 -1.37
C MET A 92 -3.13 8.44 -0.81
N SER A 93 -3.92 8.86 0.17
CA SER A 93 -3.74 10.12 0.90
C SER A 93 -3.30 9.83 2.34
N ALA A 94 -2.62 10.79 2.98
CA ALA A 94 -2.37 10.77 4.41
C ALA A 94 -3.54 11.30 5.26
N THR A 95 -4.68 11.70 4.66
CA THR A 95 -5.88 12.17 5.38
C THR A 95 -7.18 11.56 4.83
N HIS A 96 -8.13 11.24 5.73
CA HIS A 96 -9.52 10.90 5.36
C HIS A 96 -10.43 12.12 5.21
N LEU A 97 -9.94 13.30 5.60
CA LEU A 97 -10.71 14.54 5.59
C LEU A 97 -9.94 15.61 4.80
N ASP A 98 -10.32 15.70 3.53
CA ASP A 98 -10.00 16.80 2.63
C ASP A 98 -11.20 17.01 1.70
N TYR A 99 -11.83 18.19 1.74
CA TYR A 99 -13.07 18.44 1.02
C TYR A 99 -12.92 18.37 -0.50
N PRO A 100 -11.86 18.93 -1.12
CA PRO A 100 -11.54 18.67 -2.52
C PRO A 100 -11.47 17.17 -2.86
N LEU A 101 -10.76 16.35 -2.07
CA LEU A 101 -10.68 14.90 -2.32
C LEU A 101 -12.06 14.23 -2.27
N TRP A 102 -12.91 14.60 -1.31
CA TRP A 102 -14.29 14.11 -1.25
C TRP A 102 -15.13 14.55 -2.45
N ALA A 103 -14.91 15.77 -2.95
CA ALA A 103 -15.60 16.28 -4.14
C ALA A 103 -15.17 15.51 -5.40
N TYR A 104 -13.86 15.42 -5.65
CA TYR A 104 -13.31 14.88 -6.88
C TYR A 104 -13.36 13.35 -6.95
N TYR A 105 -12.94 12.68 -5.87
CA TYR A 105 -12.68 11.23 -5.90
C TYR A 105 -13.75 10.40 -5.18
N ALA A 106 -14.60 11.03 -4.37
CA ALA A 106 -15.71 10.37 -3.70
C ALA A 106 -17.08 10.86 -4.22
N SER A 107 -17.18 11.10 -5.53
CA SER A 107 -18.45 11.44 -6.21
C SER A 107 -19.23 12.58 -5.54
N ASN A 108 -18.62 13.74 -5.33
CA ASN A 108 -19.28 14.88 -4.67
C ASN A 108 -19.91 14.50 -3.31
N PHE A 109 -19.13 13.82 -2.45
CA PHE A 109 -19.56 13.33 -1.13
C PHE A 109 -20.62 12.20 -1.12
N GLU A 110 -20.89 11.55 -2.26
CA GLU A 110 -21.76 10.36 -2.35
C GLU A 110 -20.99 9.03 -2.15
N GLY A 111 -19.66 9.10 -2.23
CA GLY A 111 -18.73 7.99 -2.19
C GLY A 111 -18.31 7.55 -0.79
N MET A 112 -17.12 6.98 -0.71
CA MET A 112 -16.51 6.53 0.54
C MET A 112 -15.02 6.85 0.60
N CYS A 113 -14.47 6.93 1.80
CA CYS A 113 -13.03 6.94 2.05
C CYS A 113 -12.67 5.68 2.85
N LEU A 114 -11.68 4.93 2.34
CA LEU A 114 -11.18 3.70 2.96
C LEU A 114 -9.92 4.03 3.75
N GLU A 115 -9.83 3.60 5.00
CA GLU A 115 -8.64 3.74 5.84
C GLU A 115 -7.94 2.40 6.00
N PHE A 116 -6.64 2.40 5.70
CA PHE A 116 -5.79 1.23 5.76
C PHE A 116 -4.68 1.37 6.80
N ASP A 117 -4.35 0.25 7.44
CA ASP A 117 -3.11 0.11 8.21
C ASP A 117 -1.94 -0.19 7.27
N THR A 118 -0.93 0.67 7.28
CA THR A 118 0.22 0.58 6.36
C THR A 118 1.08 -0.66 6.61
N GLN A 119 1.19 -1.12 7.86
CA GLN A 119 1.98 -2.32 8.18
C GLN A 119 1.28 -3.59 7.71
N GLU A 120 -0.05 -3.65 7.83
CA GLU A 120 -0.86 -4.76 7.31
C GLU A 120 -0.82 -4.82 5.77
N LEU A 121 -0.86 -3.67 5.08
CA LEU A 121 -0.67 -3.63 3.63
C LEU A 121 0.69 -4.24 3.20
N ALA A 122 1.74 -4.01 3.99
CA ALA A 122 3.08 -4.55 3.72
C ALA A 122 3.21 -6.08 3.97
N ILE A 123 2.20 -6.73 4.55
CA ILE A 123 2.18 -8.20 4.68
C ILE A 123 1.79 -8.86 3.35
N ALA A 124 0.92 -8.23 2.56
CA ALA A 124 0.30 -8.83 1.38
C ALA A 124 1.01 -8.43 0.06
N ASP A 125 0.30 -8.36 -1.08
CA ASP A 125 0.89 -8.11 -2.40
C ASP A 125 1.73 -6.83 -2.47
N LEU A 126 1.35 -5.80 -1.70
CA LEU A 126 2.04 -4.51 -1.70
C LEU A 126 3.42 -4.53 -1.05
N HIS A 127 3.86 -5.62 -0.44
CA HIS A 127 5.20 -5.75 0.12
C HIS A 127 6.35 -5.55 -0.88
N GLN A 128 6.11 -5.86 -2.16
CA GLN A 128 7.11 -5.72 -3.23
C GLN A 128 7.11 -4.32 -3.83
N HIS A 129 6.15 -3.48 -3.40
CA HIS A 129 5.92 -2.18 -3.97
C HIS A 129 6.60 -1.12 -3.11
N LEU A 130 7.25 -0.16 -3.77
CA LEU A 130 7.88 0.94 -3.07
C LEU A 130 6.81 1.97 -2.69
N LEU A 131 6.62 2.19 -1.39
CA LEU A 131 5.73 3.24 -0.89
C LEU A 131 6.51 4.56 -0.74
N VAL A 132 6.10 5.59 -1.47
CA VAL A 132 6.79 6.89 -1.50
C VAL A 132 5.80 8.05 -1.35
N PRO A 133 6.21 9.16 -0.73
CA PRO A 133 5.44 10.39 -0.76
C PRO A 133 5.53 11.03 -2.15
N VAL A 134 4.46 11.70 -2.57
CA VAL A 134 4.48 12.56 -3.75
C VAL A 134 5.26 13.84 -3.44
N VAL A 135 6.09 14.26 -4.39
CA VAL A 135 6.84 15.51 -4.37
C VAL A 135 6.04 16.54 -5.16
N TYR A 136 5.68 17.63 -4.50
CA TYR A 136 4.91 18.71 -5.10
C TYR A 136 5.85 19.81 -5.58
N ASP A 137 5.71 20.21 -6.84
CA ASP A 137 6.53 21.25 -7.45
C ASP A 137 5.73 22.04 -8.48
N SER A 138 6.08 23.31 -8.66
CA SER A 138 5.52 24.17 -9.71
C SER A 138 6.30 24.05 -11.03
N VAL A 139 7.55 23.57 -10.97
CA VAL A 139 8.43 23.41 -12.12
C VAL A 139 8.35 21.98 -12.62
N ALA A 140 8.21 21.81 -13.94
CA ALA A 140 8.21 20.49 -14.56
C ALA A 140 9.61 19.86 -14.49
N PRO A 141 9.71 18.53 -14.32
CA PRO A 141 11.00 17.84 -14.37
C PRO A 141 11.63 17.97 -15.76
N GLU A 142 12.90 18.40 -15.83
CA GLU A 142 13.69 18.53 -17.07
C GLU A 142 13.57 17.28 -17.95
N PRO A 143 13.47 17.37 -19.29
CA PRO A 143 13.29 16.20 -20.15
C PRO A 143 14.34 15.09 -19.93
N VAL A 144 13.96 13.82 -20.08
CA VAL A 144 14.92 12.72 -20.03
C VAL A 144 15.83 12.80 -21.24
N SER A 145 17.12 13.00 -20.98
CA SER A 145 18.17 13.11 -21.98
C SER A 145 19.32 12.15 -21.69
N PHE A 146 20.26 12.02 -22.65
CA PHE A 146 21.46 11.22 -22.43
C PHE A 146 22.35 11.83 -21.36
N GLY A 147 22.44 13.16 -21.30
CA GLY A 147 23.17 13.86 -20.24
C GLY A 147 22.64 13.55 -18.86
N LEU A 148 21.30 13.58 -18.68
CA LEU A 148 20.68 13.25 -17.39
C LEU A 148 20.97 11.80 -16.97
N LEU A 149 20.85 10.85 -17.91
CA LEU A 149 21.12 9.43 -17.65
C LEU A 149 22.60 9.12 -17.45
N ALA A 150 23.52 9.95 -17.96
CA ALA A 150 24.96 9.78 -17.74
C ALA A 150 25.36 10.10 -16.30
N ILE A 151 24.58 10.94 -15.59
CA ILE A 151 24.89 11.40 -14.23
C ILE A 151 23.92 10.87 -13.17
N SER A 152 22.87 10.14 -13.57
CA SER A 152 21.80 9.64 -12.68
C SER A 152 21.50 8.17 -12.92
N GLN A 153 20.96 7.49 -11.91
CA GLN A 153 20.47 6.12 -12.07
C GLN A 153 19.16 6.11 -12.86
N PRO A 154 18.99 5.29 -13.91
CA PRO A 154 17.78 5.30 -14.74
C PRO A 154 16.48 5.11 -13.96
N MET A 155 16.46 4.22 -12.96
CA MET A 155 15.29 4.00 -12.12
C MET A 155 14.97 5.18 -11.20
N GLU A 156 15.98 5.96 -10.80
CA GLU A 156 15.77 7.18 -10.01
C GLU A 156 15.09 8.26 -10.86
N VAL A 157 15.53 8.42 -12.11
CA VAL A 157 14.90 9.34 -13.09
C VAL A 157 13.44 8.97 -13.32
N VAL A 158 13.15 7.68 -13.49
CA VAL A 158 11.76 7.19 -13.65
C VAL A 158 10.96 7.45 -12.38
N ASN A 159 11.45 7.04 -11.21
CA ASN A 159 10.75 7.22 -9.94
C ASN A 159 10.46 8.69 -9.65
N LYS A 160 11.42 9.59 -9.87
CA LYS A 160 11.23 11.04 -9.66
C LYS A 160 10.02 11.56 -10.44
N ARG A 161 9.83 11.12 -11.69
CA ARG A 161 8.67 11.48 -12.51
C ARG A 161 7.37 10.85 -12.04
N LEU A 162 7.41 9.57 -11.64
CA LEU A 162 6.25 8.88 -11.08
C LEU A 162 5.83 9.46 -9.72
N MET A 163 6.72 10.21 -9.06
CA MET A 163 6.51 10.81 -7.74
C MET A 163 6.16 12.29 -7.79
N GLN A 164 6.34 12.98 -8.92
CA GLN A 164 6.14 14.42 -8.98
C GLN A 164 4.70 14.77 -9.36
N LYS A 165 4.15 15.77 -8.68
CA LYS A 165 2.84 16.35 -8.98
C LYS A 165 2.90 17.87 -8.90
N ARG A 166 1.99 18.54 -9.61
CA ARG A 166 1.84 19.98 -9.58
C ARG A 166 1.53 20.50 -8.17
N GLN A 167 2.13 21.62 -7.79
CA GLN A 167 2.02 22.23 -6.45
C GLN A 167 0.57 22.44 -5.98
N GLU A 168 -0.33 22.72 -6.91
CA GLU A 168 -1.75 22.97 -6.68
C GLU A 168 -2.46 21.76 -6.02
N TRP A 169 -1.93 20.56 -6.19
CA TRP A 169 -2.44 19.32 -5.61
C TRP A 169 -1.80 18.94 -4.26
N GLN A 170 -1.00 19.81 -3.64
CA GLN A 170 -0.34 19.51 -2.36
C GLN A 170 -1.33 19.12 -1.24
N HIS A 171 -2.56 19.64 -1.31
CA HIS A 171 -3.63 19.31 -0.36
C HIS A 171 -3.98 17.81 -0.33
N GLU A 172 -3.70 17.06 -1.40
CA GLU A 172 -3.97 15.62 -1.46
C GLU A 172 -3.12 14.81 -0.47
N LYS A 173 -1.95 15.34 -0.05
CA LYS A 173 -0.98 14.66 0.84
C LYS A 173 -0.72 13.22 0.38
N GLU A 174 -0.44 13.09 -0.92
CA GLU A 174 -0.48 11.82 -1.63
C GLU A 174 0.75 10.96 -1.33
N TRP A 175 0.50 9.66 -1.19
CA TRP A 175 1.50 8.59 -1.12
C TRP A 175 1.19 7.57 -2.23
N ARG A 176 2.23 7.09 -2.90
CA ARG A 176 2.10 6.15 -4.03
C ARG A 176 2.79 4.85 -3.71
N TYR A 177 2.12 3.73 -3.96
CA TYR A 177 2.79 2.46 -4.17
C TYR A 177 3.23 2.40 -5.63
N LEU A 178 4.54 2.36 -5.85
CA LEU A 178 5.18 2.24 -7.15
C LEU A 178 5.62 0.81 -7.43
N GLY A 179 5.62 0.48 -8.72
CA GLY A 179 6.02 -0.83 -9.21
C GLY A 179 4.82 -1.78 -9.30
N GLY A 180 5.01 -2.90 -9.98
CA GLY A 180 3.96 -3.91 -10.13
C GLY A 180 3.17 -3.80 -11.44
N LYS A 181 2.37 -4.85 -11.67
CA LYS A 181 1.51 -4.98 -12.84
C LYS A 181 0.16 -4.30 -12.58
N GLU A 182 -0.46 -3.82 -13.65
CA GLU A 182 -1.88 -3.44 -13.61
C GLU A 182 -2.72 -4.59 -13.03
N GLY A 183 -3.71 -4.26 -12.21
CA GLY A 183 -4.68 -5.24 -11.73
C GLY A 183 -4.94 -5.21 -10.23
N ARG A 184 -5.39 -6.34 -9.70
CA ARG A 184 -5.76 -6.49 -8.29
C ARG A 184 -4.51 -6.74 -7.46
N GLN A 185 -4.31 -5.93 -6.43
CA GLN A 185 -3.30 -6.11 -5.39
C GLN A 185 -4.06 -6.44 -4.10
N HIS A 186 -4.02 -7.69 -3.69
CA HIS A 186 -4.75 -8.19 -2.52
C HIS A 186 -4.05 -7.79 -1.21
N TYR A 187 -4.86 -7.58 -0.18
CA TYR A 187 -4.43 -7.20 1.16
C TYR A 187 -4.99 -8.14 2.24
N THR A 188 -4.39 -8.14 3.44
CA THR A 188 -4.91 -8.89 4.58
C THR A 188 -6.21 -8.27 5.10
N ASP A 189 -7.10 -9.07 5.66
CA ASP A 189 -8.40 -8.62 6.14
C ASP A 189 -8.31 -7.56 7.25
N LEU A 190 -7.19 -7.49 7.96
CA LEU A 190 -6.89 -6.46 8.96
C LEU A 190 -6.37 -5.16 8.37
N ALA A 191 -5.95 -5.15 7.10
CA ALA A 191 -5.44 -3.95 6.45
C ALA A 191 -6.51 -2.87 6.31
N LEU A 192 -7.73 -3.21 5.90
CA LEU A 192 -8.84 -2.25 5.87
C LEU A 192 -9.39 -2.05 7.29
N LYS A 193 -9.10 -0.90 7.90
CA LYS A 193 -9.51 -0.58 9.28
C LYS A 193 -10.89 0.04 9.34
N ARG A 194 -11.15 1.02 8.47
CA ARG A 194 -12.38 1.81 8.50
C ARG A 194 -12.90 2.13 7.10
N ILE A 195 -14.21 2.26 7.00
CA ILE A 195 -14.90 2.85 5.84
C ILE A 195 -15.66 4.08 6.32
N TYR A 196 -15.30 5.24 5.82
CA TYR A 196 -16.04 6.48 5.99
C TYR A 196 -17.00 6.64 4.82
N LEU A 197 -18.30 6.74 5.08
CA LEU A 197 -19.33 6.95 4.09
C LEU A 197 -19.64 8.44 3.98
N GLY A 198 -19.64 8.98 2.76
CA GLY A 198 -19.92 10.38 2.53
C GLY A 198 -21.35 10.78 2.95
N PRO A 199 -21.58 12.04 3.33
CA PRO A 199 -22.88 12.53 3.81
C PRO A 199 -24.02 12.44 2.79
N ARG A 200 -23.70 12.25 1.49
CA ARG A 200 -24.68 12.11 0.42
C ARG A 200 -24.84 10.67 -0.06
N ILE A 201 -24.30 9.68 0.67
CA ILE A 201 -24.36 8.28 0.24
C ILE A 201 -25.81 7.81 0.02
N ALA A 202 -26.05 7.13 -1.09
CA ALA A 202 -27.35 6.54 -1.37
C ALA A 202 -27.70 5.44 -0.35
N LEU A 203 -28.92 5.49 0.20
CA LEU A 203 -29.38 4.56 1.24
C LEU A 203 -29.25 3.08 0.84
N LYS A 204 -29.52 2.75 -0.43
CA LYS A 204 -29.36 1.38 -0.96
C LYS A 204 -27.91 0.91 -0.89
N THR A 205 -26.97 1.78 -1.29
CA THR A 205 -25.53 1.48 -1.26
C THR A 205 -25.04 1.35 0.17
N LYS A 206 -25.42 2.27 1.06
CA LYS A 206 -25.14 2.20 2.50
C LYS A 206 -25.59 0.87 3.11
N LYS A 207 -26.85 0.48 2.91
CA LYS A 207 -27.40 -0.79 3.43
C LYS A 207 -26.62 -2.00 2.91
N ASN A 208 -26.21 -1.98 1.65
CA ASN A 208 -25.43 -3.05 1.04
C ASN A 208 -24.03 -3.17 1.67
N ILE A 209 -23.32 -2.04 1.85
CA ILE A 209 -22.00 -2.01 2.50
C ILE A 209 -22.12 -2.56 3.93
N LEU A 210 -23.06 -2.04 4.73
CA LEU A 210 -23.29 -2.49 6.10
C LEU A 210 -23.51 -4.01 6.16
N TYR A 211 -24.47 -4.52 5.37
CA TYR A 211 -24.80 -5.94 5.32
C TYR A 211 -23.58 -6.81 5.00
N LYS A 212 -22.85 -6.48 3.93
CA LYS A 212 -21.75 -7.32 3.47
C LYS A 212 -20.49 -7.24 4.35
N MET A 213 -20.35 -6.16 5.12
CA MET A 213 -19.19 -5.95 6.00
C MET A 213 -19.43 -6.38 7.46
N LYS A 214 -20.62 -6.90 7.83
CA LYS A 214 -20.94 -7.29 9.22
C LYS A 214 -19.94 -8.27 9.85
N GLY A 215 -19.41 -9.22 9.07
CA GLY A 215 -18.47 -10.24 9.54
C GLY A 215 -17.01 -9.86 9.35
N ARG A 216 -16.66 -8.57 9.37
CA ARG A 216 -15.33 -8.07 9.03
C ARG A 216 -14.77 -7.21 10.17
N PRO A 217 -13.43 -7.16 10.34
CA PRO A 217 -12.78 -6.36 11.37
C PRO A 217 -12.68 -4.88 10.94
N VAL A 218 -13.76 -4.35 10.34
CA VAL A 218 -13.79 -3.04 9.69
C VAL A 218 -14.88 -2.20 10.34
N GLU A 219 -14.51 -1.05 10.90
CA GLU A 219 -15.49 -0.09 11.42
C GLU A 219 -16.09 0.73 10.27
N ILE A 220 -17.39 1.03 10.34
CA ILE A 220 -18.06 1.87 9.36
C ILE A 220 -18.56 3.13 10.04
N TYR A 221 -18.19 4.26 9.44
CA TYR A 221 -18.55 5.60 9.89
C TYR A 221 -19.43 6.28 8.84
N GLU A 222 -20.40 7.06 9.29
CA GLU A 222 -21.27 7.88 8.44
C GLU A 222 -20.99 9.36 8.66
N GLY A 223 -20.75 10.06 7.54
CA GLY A 223 -20.58 11.50 7.51
C GLY A 223 -21.91 12.23 7.64
N SER A 224 -21.91 13.33 8.39
CA SER A 224 -23.04 14.25 8.54
C SER A 224 -22.50 15.68 8.55
N VAL A 225 -23.22 16.60 7.90
CA VAL A 225 -22.80 18.01 7.80
C VAL A 225 -23.29 18.77 9.02
N HIS A 226 -22.37 19.43 9.73
CA HIS A 226 -22.64 20.29 10.88
C HIS A 226 -21.95 21.64 10.66
N GLY A 227 -22.70 22.65 10.23
CA GLY A 227 -22.12 23.93 9.83
C GLY A 227 -21.26 23.76 8.58
N TYR A 228 -19.98 24.15 8.67
CA TYR A 228 -18.98 23.99 7.59
C TYR A 228 -18.19 22.68 7.68
N ASP A 229 -18.53 21.80 8.63
CA ASP A 229 -17.77 20.59 8.90
C ASP A 229 -18.52 19.31 8.57
N VAL A 230 -17.78 18.29 8.10
CA VAL A 230 -18.27 16.91 8.03
C VAL A 230 -17.81 16.16 9.28
N LYS A 231 -18.77 15.65 10.06
CA LYS A 231 -18.49 14.79 11.23
C LYS A 231 -18.84 13.35 10.93
N PHE A 232 -17.95 12.45 11.31
CA PHE A 232 -18.09 11.01 11.12
C PHE A 232 -18.45 10.31 12.42
N ASN A 233 -19.57 9.59 12.43
CA ASN A 233 -20.02 8.80 13.57
C ASN A 233 -19.98 7.30 13.24
N CYS A 234 -19.48 6.48 14.15
CA CYS A 234 -19.43 5.03 13.96
C CYS A 234 -20.85 4.44 13.99
N ILE A 235 -21.25 3.78 12.92
CA ILE A 235 -22.57 3.15 12.75
C ILE A 235 -22.51 1.62 12.69
N GLN A 236 -21.31 1.04 12.50
CA GLN A 236 -21.07 -0.39 12.62
C GLN A 236 -19.66 -0.62 13.16
N LYS A 237 -19.55 -1.39 14.24
CA LYS A 237 -18.27 -1.81 14.79
C LYS A 237 -17.67 -2.96 13.97
N GLY A 238 -16.36 -3.00 13.88
CA GLY A 238 -15.65 -4.19 13.40
C GLY A 238 -15.71 -5.29 14.47
N ILE A 239 -15.70 -6.54 14.02
CA ILE A 239 -15.61 -7.70 14.92
C ILE A 239 -14.16 -7.98 15.34
N SER A 240 -13.96 -8.75 16.40
CA SER A 240 -12.62 -9.08 16.88
C SER A 240 -11.87 -10.01 15.90
N ARG A 241 -10.55 -10.15 16.07
CA ARG A 241 -9.72 -11.03 15.22
C ARG A 241 -10.16 -12.50 15.33
N GLU A 242 -10.60 -12.89 16.51
CA GLU A 242 -11.03 -14.24 16.87
C GLU A 242 -12.40 -14.58 16.28
N GLU A 243 -13.28 -13.58 16.18
CA GLU A 243 -14.63 -13.72 15.59
C GLU A 243 -14.61 -13.63 14.07
N CYS A 244 -13.54 -13.08 13.48
CA CYS A 244 -13.40 -12.95 12.04
C CYS A 244 -13.45 -14.30 11.34
N LYS A 245 -14.25 -14.38 10.27
CA LYS A 245 -14.13 -15.50 9.33
C LYS A 245 -12.68 -15.55 8.82
N ARG A 246 -12.00 -16.65 9.13
CA ARG A 246 -10.61 -16.85 8.74
C ARG A 246 -10.48 -17.13 7.25
N THR A 247 -9.40 -16.61 6.67
CA THR A 247 -8.94 -16.93 5.31
C THR A 247 -7.83 -17.98 5.36
N GLY A 248 -6.98 -17.95 6.40
CA GLY A 248 -5.96 -18.97 6.67
C GLY A 248 -6.31 -19.90 7.84
N ALA A 249 -5.69 -21.07 7.86
CA ALA A 249 -5.90 -22.12 8.86
C ALA A 249 -5.42 -21.72 10.27
N GLY A 250 -4.40 -20.88 10.37
CA GLY A 250 -3.81 -20.44 11.64
C GLY A 250 -3.02 -21.53 12.35
N SER A 251 -2.40 -22.45 11.61
CA SER A 251 -1.71 -23.59 12.21
C SER A 251 -0.33 -23.23 12.75
N PHE A 252 0.04 -23.87 13.86
CA PHE A 252 1.35 -23.72 14.46
C PHE A 252 1.78 -25.06 15.06
N ASP A 253 2.87 -25.61 14.54
CA ASP A 253 3.52 -26.79 15.11
C ASP A 253 4.49 -26.36 16.22
N ARG A 254 4.17 -26.72 17.47
CA ARG A 254 5.02 -26.42 18.64
C ARG A 254 6.41 -27.03 18.55
N ASN A 255 6.59 -28.08 17.73
CA ASN A 255 7.90 -28.68 17.52
C ASN A 255 8.92 -27.67 16.97
N LEU A 256 8.47 -26.64 16.25
CA LEU A 256 9.33 -25.56 15.74
C LEU A 256 10.07 -24.80 16.85
N ILE A 257 9.49 -24.69 18.05
CA ILE A 257 10.18 -24.11 19.21
C ILE A 257 11.12 -25.15 19.82
N THR A 258 10.63 -26.37 20.05
CA THR A 258 11.42 -27.40 20.75
C THR A 258 12.68 -27.80 19.98
N SER A 259 12.63 -27.81 18.65
CA SER A 259 13.78 -28.13 17.79
C SER A 259 14.91 -27.10 17.91
N ASN A 260 14.60 -25.84 18.23
CA ASN A 260 15.59 -24.75 18.32
C ASN A 260 15.78 -24.25 19.78
N ASN A 261 15.38 -25.06 20.77
CA ASN A 261 15.22 -24.61 22.14
C ASN A 261 16.51 -24.03 22.77
N LYS A 262 17.67 -24.62 22.47
CA LYS A 262 18.96 -24.14 23.03
C LYS A 262 19.32 -22.73 22.54
N GLU A 263 19.18 -22.49 21.24
CA GLU A 263 19.47 -21.19 20.62
C GLU A 263 18.45 -20.14 21.07
N LEU A 264 17.17 -20.51 21.09
CA LEU A 264 16.09 -19.63 21.56
C LEU A 264 16.29 -19.24 23.04
N HIS A 265 16.66 -20.19 23.91
CA HIS A 265 16.97 -19.88 25.30
C HIS A 265 18.21 -18.99 25.46
N ALA A 266 19.23 -19.14 24.61
CA ALA A 266 20.41 -18.28 24.65
C ALA A 266 20.06 -16.80 24.41
N VAL A 267 19.08 -16.53 23.54
CA VAL A 267 18.63 -15.17 23.22
C VAL A 267 17.55 -14.66 24.18
N LEU A 268 16.55 -15.48 24.48
CA LEU A 268 15.36 -15.07 25.23
C LEU A 268 15.49 -15.23 26.74
N GLY A 269 16.35 -16.13 27.21
CA GLY A 269 16.46 -16.48 28.62
C GLY A 269 15.10 -16.87 29.21
N GLU A 270 14.62 -16.08 30.17
CA GLU A 270 13.32 -16.23 30.84
C GLU A 270 12.13 -15.74 29.99
N SER A 271 12.35 -15.04 28.88
CA SER A 271 11.29 -14.49 28.00
C SER A 271 10.70 -15.50 27.02
N LEU A 272 10.96 -16.81 27.18
CA LEU A 272 10.43 -17.83 26.28
C LEU A 272 8.89 -17.88 26.29
N ASP A 273 8.25 -17.61 27.42
CA ASP A 273 6.78 -17.54 27.52
C ASP A 273 6.21 -16.42 26.64
N HIS A 274 6.93 -15.30 26.48
CA HIS A 274 6.54 -14.20 25.61
C HIS A 274 6.63 -14.59 24.13
N LEU A 275 7.51 -15.53 23.75
CA LEU A 275 7.58 -16.05 22.39
C LEU A 275 6.31 -16.81 22.02
N GLU A 276 5.86 -17.73 22.89
CA GLU A 276 4.61 -18.47 22.66
C GLU A 276 3.40 -17.52 22.58
N GLN A 277 3.31 -16.53 23.47
CA GLN A 277 2.25 -15.52 23.42
C GLN A 277 2.28 -14.73 22.11
N THR A 278 3.47 -14.35 21.63
CA THR A 278 3.64 -13.64 20.35
C THR A 278 3.20 -14.50 19.18
N ILE A 279 3.57 -15.78 19.16
CA ILE A 279 3.16 -16.73 18.11
C ILE A 279 1.66 -16.95 18.14
N ASN A 280 1.05 -17.12 19.32
CA ASN A 280 -0.40 -17.22 19.46
C ASN A 280 -1.10 -15.94 18.97
N GLY A 281 -0.52 -14.77 19.24
CA GLY A 281 -0.96 -13.49 18.69
C GLY A 281 -0.93 -13.45 17.15
N LEU A 282 0.13 -13.96 16.53
CA LEU A 282 0.18 -14.13 15.07
C LEU A 282 -0.85 -15.14 14.57
N CYS A 283 -1.07 -16.25 15.28
CA CYS A 283 -2.08 -17.26 14.93
C CYS A 283 -3.51 -16.74 14.99
N SER A 284 -3.78 -15.74 15.83
CA SER A 284 -5.08 -15.04 15.85
C SER A 284 -5.36 -14.25 14.56
N HIS A 285 -4.34 -13.93 13.77
CA HIS A 285 -4.50 -13.15 12.54
C HIS A 285 -5.36 -13.92 11.51
N PRO A 286 -6.45 -13.34 10.96
CA PRO A 286 -7.43 -14.07 10.15
C PRO A 286 -6.86 -14.61 8.83
N ASN A 287 -5.83 -13.96 8.28
CA ASN A 287 -5.12 -14.45 7.10
C ASN A 287 -3.92 -15.34 7.42
N LEU A 288 -3.51 -15.53 8.68
CA LEU A 288 -2.38 -16.42 8.94
C LEU A 288 -2.77 -17.83 8.52
N GLU A 289 -2.01 -18.41 7.61
CA GLU A 289 -2.15 -19.80 7.23
C GLU A 289 -1.42 -20.69 8.22
N ARG A 290 -0.12 -20.44 8.40
CA ARG A 290 0.74 -21.22 9.29
C ARG A 290 1.98 -20.45 9.70
N ILE A 291 2.59 -20.88 10.79
CA ILE A 291 3.98 -20.55 11.13
C ILE A 291 4.89 -21.57 10.48
N ASP A 292 5.83 -21.11 9.64
CA ASP A 292 6.76 -21.96 8.91
C ASP A 292 8.07 -22.20 9.70
N GLY A 293 8.45 -21.28 10.59
CA GLY A 293 9.68 -21.42 11.35
C GLY A 293 9.89 -20.35 12.41
N VAL A 294 10.66 -20.72 13.43
CA VAL A 294 11.11 -19.83 14.52
C VAL A 294 12.60 -20.08 14.71
N CYS A 295 13.44 -19.07 14.48
CA CYS A 295 14.89 -19.21 14.61
C CYS A 295 15.53 -17.92 15.13
N THR A 296 16.77 -18.00 15.58
CA THR A 296 17.58 -16.83 15.94
C THR A 296 18.26 -16.24 14.70
N SER A 297 18.69 -14.98 14.77
CA SER A 297 19.62 -14.40 13.79
C SER A 297 21.01 -15.02 13.92
N ASN A 298 21.84 -14.94 12.88
CA ASN A 298 23.22 -15.47 12.88
C ASN A 298 24.12 -14.94 14.02
N ASN A 299 23.81 -13.77 14.58
CA ASN A 299 24.54 -13.18 15.70
C ASN A 299 23.85 -13.39 17.06
N GLU A 300 22.79 -14.21 17.10
CA GLU A 300 22.01 -14.53 18.31
C GLU A 300 21.46 -13.31 19.07
N THR A 301 21.07 -12.25 18.35
CA THR A 301 20.51 -11.04 18.96
C THR A 301 19.02 -10.84 18.69
N LEU A 302 18.49 -11.47 17.64
CA LEU A 302 17.11 -11.31 17.20
C LEU A 302 16.42 -12.66 17.03
N ILE A 303 15.11 -12.67 17.23
CA ILE A 303 14.23 -13.80 16.88
C ILE A 303 13.55 -13.50 15.56
N ARG A 304 13.57 -14.46 14.65
CA ARG A 304 12.83 -14.45 13.39
C ARG A 304 11.71 -15.47 13.45
N ILE A 305 10.49 -15.01 13.22
CA ILE A 305 9.32 -15.86 13.00
C ILE A 305 8.94 -15.75 11.52
N THR A 306 9.01 -16.85 10.79
CA THR A 306 8.54 -16.95 9.41
C THR A 306 7.10 -17.45 9.40
N ALA A 307 6.22 -16.71 8.75
CA ALA A 307 4.79 -16.92 8.73
C ALA A 307 4.27 -16.85 7.29
N THR A 308 3.37 -17.77 6.93
CA THR A 308 2.64 -17.72 5.65
C THR A 308 1.24 -17.16 5.89
N TYR A 309 0.83 -16.21 5.06
CA TYR A 309 -0.49 -15.59 5.05
C TYR A 309 -1.24 -15.95 3.78
N ARG A 310 -2.49 -16.40 3.90
CA ARG A 310 -3.37 -16.64 2.76
C ARG A 310 -4.24 -15.43 2.47
N LEU A 311 -4.21 -14.98 1.23
CA LEU A 311 -5.06 -13.92 0.71
C LEU A 311 -6.36 -14.48 0.13
N LYS A 312 -7.33 -13.61 -0.13
CA LYS A 312 -8.68 -14.02 -0.55
C LYS A 312 -8.76 -14.62 -1.96
N ASP A 313 -7.77 -14.36 -2.79
CA ASP A 313 -7.61 -15.01 -4.09
C ASP A 313 -6.98 -16.42 -3.99
N GLY A 314 -6.64 -16.86 -2.78
CA GLY A 314 -6.01 -18.16 -2.51
C GLY A 314 -4.49 -18.14 -2.59
N CYS A 315 -3.86 -16.99 -2.86
CA CYS A 315 -2.42 -16.87 -2.87
C CYS A 315 -1.85 -16.91 -1.44
N ASP A 316 -0.77 -17.66 -1.26
CA ASP A 316 -0.02 -17.74 0.00
C ASP A 316 1.24 -16.86 -0.11
N ILE A 317 1.47 -16.01 0.89
CA ILE A 317 2.60 -15.08 0.97
C ILE A 317 3.37 -15.30 2.25
N SER A 318 4.68 -15.53 2.13
CA SER A 318 5.58 -15.71 3.28
C SER A 318 6.20 -14.38 3.75
N ARG A 319 6.24 -14.18 5.07
CA ARG A 319 6.81 -13.01 5.73
C ARG A 319 7.67 -13.41 6.92
N ASN A 320 8.75 -12.66 7.09
CA ASN A 320 9.57 -12.72 8.28
C ASN A 320 9.17 -11.59 9.22
N HIS A 321 8.93 -11.94 10.48
CA HIS A 321 8.73 -11.02 11.57
C HIS A 321 9.95 -11.10 12.49
N TRP A 322 10.57 -9.96 12.74
CA TRP A 322 11.78 -9.87 13.56
C TRP A 322 11.44 -9.28 14.91
N PHE A 323 12.04 -9.82 15.97
CA PHE A 323 11.85 -9.40 17.34
C PHE A 323 13.18 -9.31 18.06
N ASP A 324 13.30 -8.38 19.00
CA ASP A 324 14.43 -8.35 19.93
C ASP A 324 14.30 -9.43 21.03
N ALA A 325 15.30 -9.52 21.91
CA ALA A 325 15.34 -10.47 23.02
C ALA A 325 14.18 -10.29 24.03
N HIS A 326 13.47 -9.17 24.00
CA HIS A 326 12.29 -8.89 24.82
C HIS A 326 10.97 -9.10 24.07
N MET A 327 11.03 -9.75 22.89
CA MET A 327 9.89 -9.99 22.01
C MET A 327 9.20 -8.70 21.51
N LYS A 328 9.92 -7.58 21.47
CA LYS A 328 9.43 -6.35 20.83
C LYS A 328 9.68 -6.44 19.33
N ARG A 329 8.63 -6.19 18.54
CA ARG A 329 8.69 -6.26 17.07
C ARG A 329 9.64 -5.19 16.52
N MET A 330 10.57 -5.63 15.68
CA MET A 330 11.48 -4.78 14.91
C MET A 330 10.81 -4.32 13.60
N PRO A 331 11.23 -3.16 13.05
CA PRO A 331 10.66 -2.59 11.82
C PRO A 331 10.69 -3.52 10.60
#